data_AF-A0A1H8B829-F1
#
_entry.id   AF-A0A1H8B829-F1
#
_cell.length_a   1.000
_cell.length_b   1.000
_cell.length_c   1.000
_cell.angle_alpha   90.00
_cell.angle_beta   90.00
_cell.angle_gamma   90.00
#
_symmetry.space_group_name_H-M   'P 1'
#
loop_
_entity.id
_entity.type
_entity.pdbx_description
1 polymer ?
#
loop_
_entity_poly.entity_id
_entity_poly.type
_entity_poly.pdbx_seq_one_letter_code
_entity_poly.pdbx_strand_id
1 'polypeptide(L)' 'MGEAPFILKEKDWEKATPEQRDWYIYNAILALSARVDTVEKGAWFHRGASFIGGLVGGIAAALGLKLS' A
#
# COMPACT_ATOMS: atom_id res chain seq x y z
N MET A 1 -12.33 3.89 4.50
CA MET A 1 -12.36 5.10 3.65
C MET A 1 -10.96 5.68 3.72
N GLY A 2 -10.18 5.61 2.64
CA GLY A 2 -8.80 6.11 2.64
C GLY A 2 -8.82 7.64 2.68
N GLU A 3 -8.05 8.24 3.60
CA GLU A 3 -7.90 9.70 3.63
C GLU A 3 -7.32 10.22 2.32
N ALA A 4 -7.77 11.40 1.91
CA ALA A 4 -7.30 12.05 0.70
C ALA A 4 -5.76 12.23 0.76
N PRO A 5 -5.05 12.08 -0.37
CA PRO A 5 -3.60 12.24 -0.36
C PRO A 5 -3.24 13.65 0.11
N PHE A 6 -2.47 13.74 1.20
CA PHE A 6 -1.86 14.99 1.62
C PHE A 6 -0.89 15.46 0.52
N ILE A 7 -1.22 16.59 -0.13
CA ILE A 7 -0.44 17.19 -1.22
C ILE A 7 -0.20 18.65 -0.86
N LEU A 8 1.05 18.97 -0.55
CA LEU A 8 1.53 20.33 -0.36
C LEU A 8 1.93 20.96 -1.70
N LYS A 9 1.50 22.19 -1.94
CA LYS A 9 2.00 23.00 -3.06
C LYS A 9 3.00 24.03 -2.55
N GLU A 10 3.89 24.47 -3.42
CA GLU A 10 4.94 25.45 -3.12
C GLU A 10 4.38 26.73 -2.47
N LYS A 11 3.29 27.26 -3.03
CA LYS A 11 2.56 28.42 -2.51
C LYS A 11 1.95 28.23 -1.10
N ASP A 12 1.66 27.00 -0.69
CA ASP A 12 1.18 26.68 0.65
C ASP A 12 2.34 26.62 1.65
N TRP A 13 3.54 26.27 1.18
CA TRP A 13 4.77 26.20 1.97
C TRP A 13 5.42 27.57 2.20
N GLU A 14 5.46 28.41 1.16
CA GLU A 14 6.06 29.75 1.21
C GLU A 14 5.41 30.66 2.26
N LYS A 15 4.08 30.55 2.41
CA LYS A 15 3.29 31.35 3.36
C LYS A 15 3.14 30.72 4.74
N ALA A 16 3.64 29.50 4.93
CA ALA A 16 3.48 28.77 6.17
C ALA A 16 4.43 29.30 7.26
N THR A 17 3.89 29.47 8.47
CA THR A 17 4.72 29.73 9.65
C THR A 17 5.58 28.51 9.98
N PRO A 18 6.66 28.67 10.77
CA PRO A 18 7.49 27.54 11.21
C PRO A 18 6.67 26.41 11.86
N GLU A 19 5.75 26.70 12.79
CA GLU A 19 4.90 25.66 13.38
C GLU A 19 3.99 24.96 12.35
N GLN A 20 3.47 25.70 11.36
CA GLN A 20 2.65 25.10 10.31
C GLN A 20 3.48 24.15 9.43
N ARG A 21 4.73 24.51 9.15
CA ARG A 21 5.66 23.65 8.41
C ARG A 21 5.99 22.36 9.15
N ASP A 22 6.16 22.43 10.46
CA ASP A 22 6.40 21.23 11.28
C ASP A 22 5.20 20.28 11.25
N TRP A 23 3.98 20.82 11.35
CA TRP A 23 2.76 20.03 11.19
C TRP A 23 2.60 19.43 9.80
N TYR A 24 2.96 20.19 8.76
CA TYR A 24 2.99 19.72 7.38
C TYR A 24 3.95 18.56 7.18
N ILE A 25 5.16 18.64 7.73
CA ILE A 25 6.15 17.56 7.70
C ILE A 25 5.60 16.33 8.46
N TYR A 26 5.06 16.53 9.66
CA TYR A 26 4.49 15.44 10.46
C TYR A 26 3.38 14.68 9.70
N ASN A 27 2.43 15.42 9.12
CA ASN A 27 1.34 14.83 8.34
C ASN A 27 1.84 14.14 7.07
N ALA A 28 2.86 14.69 6.40
CA ALA A 28 3.48 14.04 5.25
C ALA A 28 4.12 12.70 5.62
N ILE A 29 4.83 12.62 6.75
CA ILE A 29 5.45 11.38 7.24
C ILE A 29 4.39 10.33 7.56
N LEU A 30 3.32 10.70 8.27
CA LEU A 30 2.20 9.79 8.56
C LEU A 30 1.53 9.27 7.28
N ALA A 31 1.22 10.17 6.34
CA ALA A 31 0.62 9.81 5.07
C ALA A 31 1.52 8.86 4.25
N LEU A 32 2.84 9.07 4.29
CA LEU A 32 3.80 8.19 3.64
C LEU A 32 3.81 6.80 4.28
N SER A 33 3.87 6.73 5.62
CA SER A 33 3.85 5.48 6.37
C SER A 33 2.59 4.66 6.09
N ALA A 34 1.41 5.30 6.07
CA ALA A 34 0.15 4.62 5.75
C ALA A 34 0.12 4.04 4.32
N ARG A 35 0.70 4.75 3.35
CA ARG A 35 0.81 4.26 1.96
C ARG A 35 1.76 3.07 1.86
N VAL A 36 2.91 3.13 2.54
CA VAL A 36 3.88 2.01 2.61
C VAL A 36 3.21 0.78 3.22
N ASP A 37 2.53 0.91 4.36
CA ASP A 37 1.83 -0.19 5.03
C ASP A 37 0.74 -0.81 4.13
N THR A 38 0.04 0.00 3.35
CA THR A 38 -0.96 -0.50 2.38
C THR A 38 -0.30 -1.34 1.29
N VAL A 39 0.85 -0.90 0.76
CA VAL A 39 1.63 -1.63 -0.25
C VAL A 39 2.20 -2.92 0.34
N GLU A 40 2.74 -2.87 1.56
CA GLU A 40 3.30 -4.05 2.25
C GLU A 40 2.22 -5.10 2.53
N LYS A 41 1.05 -4.70 3.00
CA LYS A 41 -0.12 -5.59 3.21
C LYS A 41 -0.58 -6.24 1.90
N GLY A 42 -0.65 -5.46 0.82
CA GLY A 42 -0.97 -5.99 -0.51
C GLY A 42 0.06 -7.01 -0.98
N ALA A 43 1.35 -6.71 -0.84
CA ALA A 43 2.44 -7.60 -1.23
C ALA A 43 2.41 -8.93 -0.47
N TRP A 44 2.13 -8.90 0.84
CA TRP A 44 1.97 -10.11 1.66
C TRP A 44 0.77 -10.96 1.23
N PHE A 45 -0.38 -10.33 0.96
CA PHE A 45 -1.56 -11.03 0.47
C PHE A 45 -1.30 -11.68 -0.89
N HIS A 46 -0.72 -10.95 -1.84
CA HIS A 46 -0.38 -11.49 -3.16
C HIS A 46 0.61 -12.65 -3.06
N ARG A 47 1.62 -12.56 -2.19
CA ARG A 47 2.60 -13.64 -1.99
C ARG A 47 1.96 -14.89 -1.39
N GLY A 48 1.08 -14.74 -0.41
CA GLY A 48 0.33 -15.85 0.17
C GLY A 48 -0.65 -16.49 -0.82
N ALA A 49 -1.38 -15.66 -1.57
CA ALA A 49 -2.33 -16.12 -2.59
C ALA A 49 -1.63 -16.86 -3.75
N SER A 50 -0.47 -16.36 -4.22
CA SER A 50 0.33 -17.06 -5.23
C SER A 50 0.89 -18.38 -4.74
N PHE A 51 1.30 -18.47 -3.47
CA PHE A 51 1.77 -19.73 -2.87
C PHE A 51 0.64 -20.77 -2.75
N ILE A 52 -0.50 -20.38 -2.18
CA ILE A 52 -1.67 -21.25 -2.03
C ILE A 52 -2.21 -21.65 -3.42
N GLY A 53 -2.33 -20.70 -4.34
CA GLY A 53 -2.79 -20.95 -5.71
C GLY A 53 -1.87 -21.90 -6.47
N GLY A 54 -0.55 -21.75 -6.31
CA GLY A 54 0.42 -22.69 -6.86
C GLY A 54 0.31 -24.10 -6.26
N LEU A 55 0.09 -24.21 -4.94
CA LEU A 55 -0.09 -25.49 -4.27
C LEU A 55 -1.36 -26.21 -4.74
N VAL A 56 -2.50 -25.49 -4.75
CA VAL A 56 -3.80 -26.03 -5.19
C VAL A 56 -3.76 -26.40 -6.67
N GLY A 57 -3.17 -25.54 -7.52
CA GLY A 57 -3.01 -25.81 -8.95
C GLY A 57 -2.09 -27.00 -9.23
N GLY A 58 -0.99 -27.13 -8.49
CA GLY A 58 -0.07 -28.27 -8.59
C GLY A 58 -0.72 -29.59 -8.18
N ILE A 59 -1.51 -29.59 -7.09
CA ILE A 59 -2.27 -30.76 -6.64
C ILE A 59 -3.36 -31.13 -7.65
N ALA A 60 -4.12 -30.15 -8.15
CA ALA A 60 -5.15 -30.38 -9.16
C ALA A 60 -4.57 -30.95 -10.47
N ALA A 61 -3.43 -30.42 -10.93
CA ALA A 61 -2.73 -30.92 -12.10
C ALA A 61 -2.17 -32.35 -11.88
N ALA A 62 -1.62 -32.64 -10.70
CA ALA A 62 -1.10 -33.98 -10.36
C ALA A 62 -2.21 -35.03 -10.25
N LEU A 63 -3.41 -34.63 -9.83
CA LEU A 63 -4.61 -35.50 -9.79
C LEU A 63 -5.32 -35.60 -11.15
N GLY A 64 -4.79 -34.98 -12.21
CA GLY A 64 -5.33 -35.08 -13.56
C GLY A 64 -6.65 -34.34 -13.77
N LEU A 65 -7.02 -33.43 -12.87
CA LEU A 65 -8.19 -32.56 -13.05
C LEU A 65 -7.90 -31.60 -14.22
N LYS A 66 -8.31 -32.00 -15.42
CA LYS A 66 -8.45 -31.08 -16.54
C LYS A 66 -9.55 -30.08 -16.19
N LEU A 67 -9.17 -28.83 -15.97
CA LEU A 67 -10.08 -27.70 -16.11
C LEU A 67 -10.52 -27.68 -17.59
N SER A 68 -11.61 -28.41 -17.87
CA SER A 68 -12.31 -28.39 -19.15
C SER A 68 -13.22 -27.18 -19.24
#